data_AF-A0AAJ2PYM1-F1
#
_entry.id   AF-A0AAJ2PYM1-F1
#
_cell.length_a   1.000
_cell.length_b   1.000
_cell.length_c   1.000
_cell.angle_alpha   90.00
_cell.angle_beta   90.00
_cell.angle_gamma   90.00
#
_symmetry.space_group_name_H-M   'P 1'
#
loop_
_entity.id
_entity.type
_entity.pdbx_description
1 polymer ?
#
loop_
_entity_poly.entity_id
_entity_poly.type
_entity_poly.pdbx_seq_one_letter_code
_entity_poly.pdbx_strand_id
1 'polypeptide(L)'
;MLWVLFLLLAWAAAGVSCARLCLTSLRAAAAATDVRTDHVHHCHRLTLYEAAFLSGGPARVADLTLVSMARRRRLLLAHTGWATVVDPDGRDEMERSVIGAIGPGGQSRIAPVRRTVAAAESVRRLSDRLVAAGLAVPDTARTRVDDAVTQVRGAALGVCGLGALALMLPSQGFAEQRVLVALWFALPLVLTLSCLVIARVEGPPGTRWASPEGVRVLRGVA
;
A
#
# COMPACT_ATOMS: atom_id res chain seq x y z
N MET A 1 -3.43 -35.41 24.13
CA MET A 1 -3.17 -34.22 24.97
C MET A 1 -2.30 -33.16 24.29
N LEU A 2 -1.30 -33.55 23.50
CA LEU A 2 -0.42 -32.62 22.73
C LEU A 2 -1.15 -31.64 21.79
N TRP A 3 -2.31 -32.02 21.27
CA TRP A 3 -3.09 -31.18 20.34
C TRP A 3 -3.68 -29.91 20.99
N VAL A 4 -3.91 -29.92 22.31
CA VAL A 4 -4.41 -28.77 23.06
C VAL A 4 -3.33 -27.67 23.20
N LEU A 5 -2.05 -28.05 23.27
CA LEU A 5 -0.92 -27.11 23.26
C LEU A 5 -0.80 -26.37 21.92
N PHE A 6 -1.03 -27.07 20.81
CA PHE A 6 -1.05 -26.45 19.48
C PHE A 6 -2.25 -25.51 19.30
N LEU A 7 -3.41 -25.84 19.86
CA LEU A 7 -4.60 -24.97 19.85
C LEU A 7 -4.39 -23.69 20.67
N LEU A 8 -3.77 -23.81 21.86
CA LEU A 8 -3.39 -22.68 22.70
C LEU A 8 -2.38 -21.75 22.00
N LEU A 9 -1.42 -22.32 21.28
CA LEU A 9 -0.43 -21.53 20.52
C LEU A 9 -1.09 -20.77 19.36
N ALA A 10 -2.05 -21.39 18.66
CA ALA A 10 -2.81 -20.74 17.59
C ALA A 10 -3.69 -19.58 18.11
N TRP A 11 -4.33 -19.78 19.26
CA TRP A 11 -5.10 -18.73 19.94
C TRP A 11 -4.22 -17.58 20.45
N ALA A 12 -3.05 -17.89 21.00
CA ALA A 12 -2.08 -16.88 21.41
C ALA A 12 -1.60 -16.06 20.20
N ALA A 13 -1.30 -16.71 19.07
CA ALA A 13 -0.91 -16.02 17.84
C ALA A 13 -2.02 -15.13 17.27
N ALA A 14 -3.27 -15.60 17.28
CA ALA A 14 -4.44 -14.82 16.86
C ALA A 14 -4.69 -13.61 17.77
N GLY A 15 -4.61 -13.81 19.09
CA GLY A 15 -4.76 -12.75 20.09
C GLY A 15 -3.68 -11.68 19.97
N VAL A 16 -2.42 -12.08 19.78
CA VAL A 16 -1.29 -11.14 19.58
C VAL A 16 -1.46 -10.34 18.28
N SER A 17 -1.97 -10.97 17.21
CA SER A 17 -2.22 -10.30 15.94
C SER A 17 -3.34 -9.25 16.08
N CYS A 18 -4.43 -9.61 16.75
CA CYS A 18 -5.56 -8.71 17.01
C CYS A 18 -5.16 -7.53 17.93
N ALA A 19 -4.44 -7.81 19.02
CA ALA A 19 -3.94 -6.78 19.93
C ALA A 19 -2.98 -5.82 19.22
N ARG A 20 -2.12 -6.32 18.33
CA ARG A 20 -1.23 -5.46 17.53
C ARG A 20 -2.02 -4.58 16.55
N LEU A 21 -3.06 -5.12 15.91
CA LEU A 21 -3.92 -4.35 15.00
C LEU A 21 -4.68 -3.23 15.74
N CYS A 22 -5.19 -3.51 16.94
CA CYS A 22 -5.82 -2.51 17.79
C CYS A 22 -4.81 -1.45 18.28
N LEU A 23 -3.59 -1.85 18.63
CA LEU A 23 -2.56 -0.91 19.07
C LEU A 23 -2.02 -0.03 17.92
N THR A 24 -1.93 -0.56 16.70
CA THR A 24 -1.53 0.24 15.54
C THR A 24 -2.62 1.21 15.11
N SER A 25 -3.89 0.81 15.15
CA SER A 25 -5.01 1.71 14.87
C SER A 25 -5.13 2.83 15.90
N LEU A 26 -4.97 2.53 17.19
CA LEU A 26 -4.97 3.54 18.26
C LEU A 26 -3.79 4.51 18.15
N ARG A 27 -2.60 4.03 17.81
CA ARG A 27 -1.43 4.90 17.59
C ARG A 27 -1.58 5.80 16.35
N ALA A 28 -2.19 5.29 15.29
CA ALA A 28 -2.51 6.08 14.11
C ALA A 28 -3.55 7.18 14.43
N ALA A 29 -4.56 6.86 15.25
CA ALA A 29 -5.54 7.82 15.71
C ALA A 29 -4.92 8.90 16.61
N ALA A 30 -4.03 8.52 17.54
CA ALA A 30 -3.32 9.48 18.39
C ALA A 30 -2.44 10.45 17.58
N ALA A 31 -1.67 9.94 16.61
CA ALA A 31 -0.85 10.76 15.73
C ALA A 31 -1.68 11.72 14.85
N ALA A 32 -2.87 11.29 14.41
CA ALA A 32 -3.81 12.15 13.68
C ALA A 32 -4.41 13.29 14.54
N THR A 33 -4.39 13.12 15.87
CA THR A 33 -4.89 14.11 16.82
C THR A 33 -3.84 15.19 17.11
N ASP A 34 -2.56 14.81 17.20
CA ASP A 34 -1.42 15.73 17.37
C ASP A 34 -1.21 16.64 16.14
N VAL A 35 -1.42 16.11 14.94
CA VAL A 35 -1.29 16.88 13.68
C VAL A 35 -2.47 17.86 13.49
N ARG A 36 -3.63 17.60 14.13
CA ARG A 36 -4.83 18.46 14.04
C ARG A 36 -4.62 19.82 14.70
N THR A 37 -3.75 19.92 15.69
CA THR A 37 -3.53 21.14 16.48
C THR A 37 -2.60 22.15 15.81
N ASP A 38 -1.90 21.80 14.72
CA ASP A 38 -0.82 22.63 14.18
C ASP A 38 -1.10 23.24 12.78
N HIS A 39 -2.20 22.90 12.10
CA HIS A 39 -2.39 23.28 10.69
C HIS A 39 -3.64 24.13 10.43
N VAL A 40 -3.45 25.44 10.61
CA VAL A 40 -4.35 26.51 10.13
C VAL A 40 -4.25 26.61 8.61
N HIS A 41 -5.42 26.61 7.95
CA HIS A 41 -5.63 26.54 6.52
C HIS A 41 -4.97 27.66 5.69
N HIS A 42 -4.35 27.29 4.57
CA HIS A 42 -4.16 28.16 3.42
C HIS A 42 -4.79 27.53 2.17
N CYS A 43 -5.66 28.29 1.50
CA CYS A 43 -6.35 27.94 0.26
C CYS A 43 -5.36 27.82 -0.92
N HIS A 44 -4.50 26.81 -0.90
CA HIS A 44 -3.64 26.48 -2.04
C HIS A 44 -4.48 25.74 -3.09
N ARG A 45 -4.59 26.29 -4.31
CA ARG A 45 -5.15 25.53 -5.44
C ARG A 45 -4.18 24.39 -5.73
N LEU A 46 -4.64 23.14 -5.58
CA LEU A 46 -3.84 21.96 -5.89
C LEU A 46 -3.35 22.02 -7.33
N THR A 47 -2.05 21.83 -7.53
CA THR A 47 -1.50 21.58 -8.85
C THR A 47 -1.95 20.21 -9.37
N LEU A 48 -1.87 20.00 -10.69
CA LEU A 48 -2.27 18.73 -11.31
C LEU A 48 -1.47 17.53 -10.74
N TYR A 49 -0.19 17.74 -10.44
CA TYR A 49 0.67 16.71 -9.85
C TYR A 49 0.31 16.41 -8.39
N GLU A 50 -0.05 17.42 -7.59
CA GLU A 50 -0.52 17.23 -6.22
C GLU A 50 -1.86 16.49 -6.18
N ALA A 51 -2.81 16.87 -7.03
CA ALA A 51 -4.08 16.16 -7.17
C ALA A 51 -3.88 14.70 -7.62
N ALA A 52 -2.96 14.44 -8.54
CA ALA A 52 -2.59 13.07 -8.94
C ALA A 52 -1.95 12.28 -7.79
N PHE A 53 -1.08 12.91 -7.00
CA PHE A 53 -0.46 12.28 -5.85
C PHE A 53 -1.51 11.94 -4.77
N LEU A 54 -2.42 12.87 -4.46
CA LEU A 54 -3.47 12.63 -3.46
C LEU A 54 -4.47 11.56 -3.90
N SER A 55 -4.75 11.46 -5.21
CA SER A 55 -5.72 10.50 -5.77
C SER A 55 -5.15 9.11 -6.08
N GLY A 56 -3.82 8.92 -6.09
CA GLY A 56 -3.25 7.62 -6.45
C GLY A 56 -1.75 7.46 -6.19
N GLY A 57 -1.14 8.41 -5.48
CA GLY A 57 0.24 8.35 -5.06
C GLY A 57 1.27 8.53 -6.18
N PRO A 58 2.52 8.07 -5.95
CA PRO A 58 3.64 8.34 -6.84
C PRO A 58 3.50 7.69 -8.21
N ALA A 59 2.85 6.52 -8.30
CA ALA A 59 2.57 5.85 -9.57
C ALA A 59 1.62 6.68 -10.44
N ARG A 60 0.59 7.30 -9.83
CA ARG A 60 -0.38 8.14 -10.55
C ARG A 60 0.25 9.45 -11.04
N VAL A 61 1.20 10.00 -10.29
CA VAL A 61 2.02 11.16 -10.75
C VAL A 61 2.88 10.77 -11.95
N ALA A 62 3.52 9.60 -11.92
CA ALA A 62 4.30 9.10 -13.05
C ALA A 62 3.43 8.89 -14.31
N ASP A 63 2.26 8.26 -14.16
CA ASP A 63 1.30 8.06 -15.26
C ASP A 63 0.79 9.40 -15.81
N LEU A 64 0.43 10.34 -14.93
CA LEU A 64 0.03 11.68 -15.34
C LEU A 64 1.14 12.38 -16.14
N THR A 65 2.38 12.27 -15.70
CA THR A 65 3.53 12.90 -16.37
C THR A 65 3.73 12.29 -17.76
N LEU A 66 3.71 10.96 -17.88
CA LEU A 66 3.81 10.24 -19.16
C LEU A 66 2.70 10.64 -20.12
N VAL A 67 1.45 10.66 -19.66
CA VAL A 67 0.28 11.03 -20.49
C VAL A 67 0.31 12.51 -20.86
N SER A 68 0.70 13.40 -19.95
CA SER A 68 0.84 14.84 -20.22
C SER A 68 1.90 15.10 -21.30
N MET A 69 3.07 14.46 -21.18
CA MET A 69 4.13 14.55 -22.20
C MET A 69 3.67 13.98 -23.55
N ALA A 70 2.93 12.87 -23.54
CA ALA A 70 2.40 12.27 -24.76
C ALA A 70 1.37 13.16 -25.46
N ARG A 71 0.45 13.75 -24.70
CA ARG A 71 -0.53 14.72 -25.22
C ARG A 71 0.13 15.97 -25.81
N ARG A 72 1.26 16.39 -25.25
CA ARG A 72 2.07 17.52 -25.74
C ARG A 72 3.01 17.15 -26.91
N ARG A 73 2.94 15.92 -27.43
CA ARG A 73 3.81 15.38 -28.51
C ARG A 73 5.31 15.36 -28.18
N ARG A 74 5.64 15.24 -26.90
CA ARG A 74 7.04 15.23 -26.41
C ARG A 74 7.54 13.83 -26.11
N LEU A 75 6.61 12.90 -26.02
CA LEU A 75 6.86 11.49 -25.78
C LEU A 75 5.85 10.68 -26.60
N LEU A 76 6.31 9.61 -27.24
CA LEU A 76 5.46 8.69 -27.97
C LEU A 76 5.25 7.45 -27.10
N LEU A 77 3.99 7.17 -26.77
CA LEU A 77 3.59 5.95 -26.07
C LEU A 77 3.08 4.96 -27.11
N ALA A 78 3.88 3.94 -27.39
CA ALA A 78 3.48 2.88 -28.30
C ALA A 78 2.51 1.91 -27.61
N HIS A 79 1.51 1.44 -28.36
CA HIS A 79 0.57 0.41 -27.91
C HIS A 79 1.25 -0.91 -27.49
N THR A 80 2.49 -1.13 -27.95
CA THR A 80 3.36 -2.25 -27.57
C THR A 80 4.01 -2.10 -26.18
N GLY A 81 3.74 -1.01 -25.47
CA GLY A 81 4.26 -0.78 -24.12
C GLY A 81 5.61 -0.07 -24.06
N TRP A 82 5.99 0.64 -25.12
CA TRP A 82 7.23 1.43 -25.21
C TRP A 82 6.95 2.92 -25.09
N ALA A 83 7.87 3.63 -24.44
CA ALA A 83 7.93 5.08 -24.36
C ALA A 83 9.17 5.55 -25.11
N THR A 84 8.98 6.43 -26.09
CA THR A 84 10.05 7.04 -26.89
C THR A 84 10.06 8.54 -26.68
N VAL A 85 11.21 9.10 -26.31
CA VAL A 85 11.40 10.55 -26.16
C VAL A 85 11.45 11.18 -27.55
N VAL A 86 10.56 12.15 -27.79
CA VAL A 86 10.52 12.93 -29.04
C VAL A 86 11.25 14.27 -28.83
N ASP A 87 11.06 14.86 -27.66
CA ASP A 87 11.68 16.12 -27.25
C ASP A 87 12.44 15.90 -25.93
N PRO A 88 13.80 16.00 -25.93
CA PRO A 88 14.62 15.72 -24.76
C PRO A 88 14.66 16.87 -23.73
N ASP A 89 14.08 18.03 -24.00
CA ASP A 89 14.22 19.23 -23.15
C ASP A 89 13.14 19.32 -22.06
N GLY A 90 13.22 18.51 -21.01
CA GLY A 90 12.21 18.51 -19.93
C GLY A 90 11.95 19.89 -19.31
N ARG A 91 10.69 20.36 -19.34
CA ARG A 91 10.27 21.70 -18.90
C ARG A 91 10.16 21.81 -17.38
N ASP A 92 9.83 20.71 -16.73
CA ASP A 92 9.74 20.62 -15.28
C ASP A 92 10.53 19.42 -14.73
N GLU A 93 10.59 19.32 -13.41
CA GLU A 93 11.33 18.28 -12.71
C GLU A 93 10.77 16.87 -12.96
N MET A 94 9.45 16.76 -13.16
CA MET A 94 8.77 15.48 -13.38
C MET A 94 9.09 14.97 -14.80
N GLU A 95 9.00 15.83 -15.80
CA GLU A 95 9.35 15.51 -17.18
C GLU A 95 10.84 15.15 -17.31
N ARG A 96 11.74 15.91 -16.65
CA ARG A 96 13.17 15.57 -16.58
C ARG A 96 13.40 14.20 -15.94
N SER A 97 12.61 13.84 -14.93
CA SER A 97 12.68 12.52 -14.30
C SER A 97 12.25 11.40 -15.25
N VAL A 98 11.22 11.63 -16.09
CA VAL A 98 10.79 10.69 -17.13
C VAL A 98 11.87 10.51 -18.20
N ILE A 99 12.43 11.61 -18.71
CA ILE A 99 13.48 11.57 -19.74
C ILE A 99 14.72 10.86 -19.19
N GLY A 100 15.15 11.18 -17.97
CA GLY A 100 16.24 10.50 -17.28
C GLY A 100 15.97 9.00 -17.05
N ALA A 101 14.74 8.62 -16.74
CA ALA A 101 14.34 7.22 -16.55
C ALA A 101 14.30 6.42 -17.86
N ILE A 102 14.04 7.06 -18.99
CA ILE A 102 14.16 6.43 -20.32
C ILE A 102 15.63 6.28 -20.71
N GLY A 103 16.46 7.24 -20.31
CA GLY A 103 17.90 7.21 -20.53
C GLY A 103 18.31 7.66 -21.94
N PRO A 104 19.62 7.65 -22.24
CA PRO A 104 20.19 8.23 -23.47
C PRO A 104 19.78 7.48 -24.74
N GLY A 105 19.30 6.24 -24.61
CA GLY A 105 18.81 5.45 -25.75
C GLY A 105 17.49 5.95 -26.34
N GLY A 106 16.84 6.95 -25.72
CA GLY A 106 15.64 7.59 -26.25
C GLY A 106 14.37 6.73 -26.27
N GLN A 107 14.47 5.44 -25.94
CA GLN A 107 13.33 4.52 -25.86
C GLN A 107 13.48 3.53 -24.70
N SER A 108 12.39 3.25 -24.00
CA SER A 108 12.35 2.28 -22.91
C SER A 108 10.94 1.74 -22.68
N ARG A 109 10.79 0.61 -22.00
CA ARG A 109 9.47 0.06 -21.66
C ARG A 109 8.78 0.94 -20.63
N ILE A 110 7.47 1.15 -20.80
CA ILE A 110 6.66 2.01 -19.92
C ILE A 110 6.69 1.53 -18.48
N ALA A 111 6.57 0.21 -18.24
CA ALA A 111 6.47 -0.32 -16.88
C ALA A 111 7.72 -0.06 -16.01
N PRO A 112 8.96 -0.32 -16.48
CA PRO A 112 10.18 0.11 -15.79
C PRO A 112 10.26 1.62 -15.59
N VAL A 113 10.00 2.42 -16.64
CA VAL A 113 10.05 3.88 -16.57
C VAL A 113 9.09 4.40 -15.49
N ARG A 114 7.85 3.92 -15.47
CA ARG A 114 6.85 4.28 -14.46
C ARG A 114 7.34 4.00 -13.04
N ARG A 115 7.99 2.85 -12.79
CA ARG A 115 8.54 2.51 -11.47
C ARG A 115 9.69 3.45 -11.08
N THR A 116 10.61 3.70 -12.01
CA THR A 116 11.75 4.60 -11.78
C THR A 116 11.28 6.03 -11.50
N VAL A 117 10.31 6.54 -12.26
CA VAL A 117 9.75 7.88 -12.08
C VAL A 117 8.96 7.98 -10.77
N ALA A 118 8.18 6.97 -10.41
CA ALA A 118 7.49 6.93 -9.12
C ALA A 118 8.47 6.96 -7.93
N ALA A 119 9.69 6.44 -8.11
CA ALA A 119 10.76 6.48 -7.13
C ALA A 119 11.73 7.67 -7.32
N ALA A 120 11.41 8.65 -8.16
CA ALA A 120 12.28 9.79 -8.41
C ALA A 120 12.27 10.78 -7.24
N GLU A 121 13.37 11.51 -7.07
CA GLU A 121 13.52 12.56 -6.05
C GLU A 121 12.47 13.66 -6.21
N SER A 122 12.10 14.01 -7.45
CA SER A 122 11.04 14.98 -7.75
C SER A 122 9.70 14.60 -7.11
N VAL A 123 9.35 13.32 -7.16
CA VAL A 123 8.13 12.77 -6.56
C VAL A 123 8.24 12.67 -5.04
N ARG A 124 9.42 12.35 -4.50
CA ARG A 124 9.67 12.40 -3.05
C ARG A 124 9.51 13.81 -2.49
N ARG A 125 10.14 14.81 -3.11
CA ARG A 125 9.99 16.22 -2.70
C ARG A 125 8.54 16.71 -2.77
N LEU A 126 7.78 16.26 -3.78
CA LEU A 126 6.34 16.53 -3.85
C LEU A 126 5.59 15.93 -2.65
N SER A 127 5.87 14.66 -2.33
CA SER A 127 5.31 13.98 -1.16
C SER A 127 5.65 14.72 0.12
N ASP A 128 6.92 15.09 0.32
CA ASP A 128 7.39 15.76 1.53
C ASP A 128 6.69 17.11 1.75
N ARG A 129 6.50 17.90 0.67
CA ARG A 129 5.71 19.14 0.73
C ARG A 129 4.25 18.89 1.10
N LEU A 130 3.62 17.85 0.54
CA LEU A 130 2.23 17.51 0.85
C LEU A 130 2.07 16.99 2.29
N VAL A 131 3.07 16.25 2.80
CA VAL A 131 3.11 15.80 4.19
C VAL A 131 3.31 16.98 5.13
N ALA A 132 4.22 17.90 4.81
CA ALA A 132 4.44 19.14 5.57
C ALA A 132 3.19 20.05 5.57
N ALA A 133 2.39 20.01 4.50
CA ALA A 133 1.10 20.71 4.43
C ALA A 133 -0.05 19.95 5.13
N GLY A 134 0.21 18.78 5.72
CA GLY A 134 -0.82 17.94 6.33
C GLY A 134 -1.82 17.32 5.34
N LEU A 135 -1.57 17.40 4.03
CA LEU A 135 -2.46 16.91 2.97
C LEU A 135 -2.18 15.43 2.62
N ALA A 136 -0.96 14.94 2.87
CA ALA A 136 -0.58 13.55 2.64
C ALA A 136 -0.18 12.82 3.92
N VAL A 137 -0.41 11.51 3.95
CA VAL A 137 0.02 10.65 5.07
C VAL A 137 1.55 10.45 5.02
N PRO A 138 2.28 10.43 6.15
CA PRO A 138 3.73 10.20 6.15
C PRO A 138 4.11 8.78 5.70
N ASP A 139 5.25 8.62 5.01
CA ASP A 139 5.77 7.32 4.58
C ASP A 139 6.01 6.34 5.74
N THR A 140 6.42 6.85 6.91
CA THR A 140 6.66 6.03 8.11
C THR A 140 5.37 5.46 8.71
N ALA A 141 4.23 6.12 8.51
CA ALA A 141 2.93 5.58 8.88
C ALA A 141 2.50 4.50 7.86
N ARG A 142 2.85 4.66 6.57
CA ARG A 142 2.58 3.68 5.51
C ARG A 142 3.37 2.38 5.69
N THR A 143 4.68 2.47 5.92
CA THR A 143 5.55 1.28 6.07
C THR A 143 5.14 0.41 7.25
N ARG A 144 4.73 1.00 8.38
CA ARG A 144 4.22 0.24 9.54
C ARG A 144 2.96 -0.56 9.23
N VAL A 145 2.08 -0.04 8.36
CA VAL A 145 0.86 -0.76 7.96
C VAL A 145 1.21 -1.92 7.03
N ASP A 146 2.12 -1.72 6.09
CA ASP A 146 2.56 -2.78 5.17
C ASP A 146 3.37 -3.88 5.90
N ASP A 147 4.19 -3.50 6.88
CA ASP A 147 4.89 -4.44 7.77
C ASP A 147 3.89 -5.23 8.63
N ALA A 148 2.88 -4.57 9.19
CA ALA A 148 1.83 -5.24 9.96
C ALA A 148 1.03 -6.23 9.09
N VAL A 149 0.70 -5.86 7.85
CA VAL A 149 0.00 -6.75 6.91
C VAL A 149 0.87 -7.94 6.50
N THR A 150 2.18 -7.73 6.30
CA THR A 150 3.12 -8.80 5.98
C THR A 150 3.31 -9.76 7.16
N GLN A 151 3.34 -9.22 8.38
CA GLN A 151 3.37 -10.02 9.61
C GLN A 151 2.10 -10.87 9.77
N VAL A 152 0.91 -10.31 9.52
CA VAL A 152 -0.35 -11.05 9.58
C VAL A 152 -0.40 -12.16 8.51
N ARG A 153 0.15 -11.93 7.31
CA ARG A 153 0.29 -12.99 6.30
C ARG A 153 1.23 -14.11 6.76
N GLY A 154 2.36 -13.77 7.39
CA GLY A 154 3.27 -14.75 7.96
C GLY A 154 2.60 -15.61 9.03
N ALA A 155 1.81 -14.98 9.90
CA ALA A 155 1.03 -15.68 10.91
C ALA A 155 -0.02 -16.63 10.29
N ALA A 156 -0.74 -16.19 9.25
CA ALA A 156 -1.70 -17.03 8.54
C ALA A 156 -1.03 -18.25 7.87
N LEU A 157 0.14 -18.07 7.24
CA LEU A 157 0.92 -19.17 6.68
C LEU A 157 1.42 -20.13 7.77
N GLY A 158 1.82 -19.61 8.93
CA GLY A 158 2.19 -20.42 10.09
C GLY A 158 1.04 -21.28 10.62
N VAL A 159 -0.18 -20.73 10.69
CA VAL A 159 -1.39 -21.47 11.09
C VAL A 159 -1.73 -22.56 10.06
N CYS A 160 -1.63 -22.26 8.76
CA CYS A 160 -1.79 -23.27 7.70
C CYS A 160 -0.74 -24.39 7.81
N GLY A 161 0.53 -24.03 8.02
CA GLY A 161 1.63 -24.99 8.15
C GLY A 161 1.47 -25.90 9.36
N LEU A 162 1.08 -25.35 10.51
CA LEU A 162 0.79 -26.12 11.72
C LEU A 162 -0.42 -27.03 11.56
N GLY A 163 -1.49 -26.56 10.88
CA GLY A 163 -2.66 -27.38 10.55
C GLY A 163 -2.31 -28.55 9.61
N ALA A 164 -1.49 -28.32 8.60
CA ALA A 164 -1.00 -29.36 7.69
C ALA A 164 -0.11 -30.38 8.41
N LEU A 165 0.79 -29.91 9.29
CA LEU A 165 1.66 -30.79 10.07
C LEU A 165 0.85 -31.66 11.05
N ALA A 166 -0.19 -31.10 11.68
CA ALA A 166 -1.10 -31.83 12.57
C ALA A 166 -1.88 -32.94 11.83
N LEU A 167 -2.19 -32.75 10.55
CA LEU A 167 -2.84 -33.76 9.69
C LEU A 167 -1.89 -34.86 9.21
N MET A 168 -0.59 -34.56 9.10
CA MET A 168 0.47 -35.48 8.69
C MET A 168 0.97 -36.39 9.83
N LEU A 169 0.69 -36.05 11.09
CA LEU A 169 1.01 -36.94 12.22
C LEU A 169 0.17 -38.23 12.15
N PRO A 170 0.77 -39.43 12.23
CA PRO A 170 0.05 -40.70 12.19
C PRO A 170 -0.78 -40.89 13.47
N SER A 171 -2.06 -40.48 13.42
CA SER A 171 -3.02 -40.71 14.49
C SER A 171 -3.60 -42.12 14.36
N GLN A 172 -3.11 -43.03 15.20
CA GLN A 172 -3.70 -44.35 15.38
C GLN A 172 -5.07 -44.18 16.05
N GLY A 173 -6.17 -44.30 15.29
CA GLY A 173 -7.54 -44.36 15.82
C GLY A 173 -8.49 -43.24 15.37
N PHE A 174 -9.56 -43.66 14.68
CA PHE A 174 -10.84 -43.00 14.38
C PHE A 174 -10.83 -41.71 13.53
N ALA A 175 -11.36 -41.85 12.30
CA ALA A 175 -11.53 -40.78 11.31
C ALA A 175 -12.40 -39.60 11.80
N GLU A 176 -13.32 -39.82 12.74
CA GLU A 176 -14.15 -38.74 13.32
C GLU A 176 -13.34 -37.70 14.12
N GLN A 177 -12.26 -38.12 14.78
CA GLN A 177 -11.41 -37.22 15.56
C GLN A 177 -10.67 -36.22 14.66
N ARG A 178 -10.30 -36.62 13.44
CA ARG A 178 -9.64 -35.74 12.45
C ARG A 178 -10.55 -34.61 11.96
N VAL A 179 -11.85 -34.88 11.82
CA VAL A 179 -12.83 -33.87 11.39
C VAL A 179 -13.06 -32.83 12.48
N LEU A 180 -13.19 -33.25 13.74
CA LEU A 180 -13.27 -32.32 14.88
C LEU A 180 -12.02 -31.43 15.01
N VAL A 181 -10.85 -32.02 14.78
CA VAL A 181 -9.57 -31.31 14.80
C VAL A 181 -9.49 -30.26 13.68
N ALA A 182 -9.89 -30.61 12.46
CA ALA A 182 -9.92 -29.67 11.35
C ALA A 182 -10.92 -28.53 11.57
N LEU A 183 -12.10 -28.83 12.14
CA LEU A 183 -13.15 -27.83 12.39
C LEU A 183 -12.71 -26.77 13.43
N TRP A 184 -11.99 -27.19 14.46
CA TRP A 184 -11.47 -26.29 15.50
C TRP A 184 -10.31 -25.41 15.00
N PHE A 185 -9.52 -25.87 14.03
CA PHE A 185 -8.51 -25.04 13.36
C PHE A 185 -9.10 -24.14 12.27
N ALA A 186 -10.26 -24.49 11.70
CA ALA A 186 -10.94 -23.66 10.73
C ALA A 186 -11.41 -22.33 11.35
N LEU A 187 -11.78 -22.31 12.63
CA LEU A 187 -12.21 -21.10 13.34
C LEU A 187 -11.16 -19.96 13.38
N PRO A 188 -9.92 -20.20 13.86
CA PRO A 188 -8.86 -19.18 13.83
C PRO A 188 -8.40 -18.88 12.39
N LEU A 189 -8.49 -19.84 11.47
CA LEU A 189 -8.19 -19.63 10.06
C LEU A 189 -9.19 -18.68 9.39
N VAL A 190 -10.49 -18.87 9.63
CA VAL A 190 -11.56 -18.01 9.13
C VAL A 190 -11.45 -16.62 9.74
N LEU A 191 -11.10 -16.52 11.04
CA LEU A 191 -10.89 -15.22 11.70
C LEU A 191 -9.68 -14.46 11.14
N THR A 192 -8.57 -15.14 10.85
CA THR A 192 -7.38 -14.49 10.25
C THR A 192 -7.61 -14.13 8.78
N LEU A 193 -8.31 -14.98 8.03
CA LEU A 193 -8.73 -14.69 6.65
C LEU A 193 -9.71 -13.52 6.59
N SER A 194 -10.71 -13.46 7.47
CA SER A 194 -11.69 -12.38 7.48
C SER A 194 -11.04 -11.03 7.80
N CYS A 195 -10.11 -10.98 8.76
CA CYS A 195 -9.33 -9.78 9.06
C CYS A 195 -8.46 -9.33 7.87
N LEU A 196 -7.90 -10.29 7.12
CA LEU A 196 -7.07 -10.01 5.94
C LEU A 196 -7.91 -9.54 4.73
N VAL A 197 -9.12 -10.07 4.59
CA VAL A 197 -10.11 -9.61 3.60
C VAL A 197 -10.54 -8.19 3.92
N ILE A 198 -10.89 -7.88 5.18
CA ILE A 198 -11.26 -6.54 5.62
C ILE A 198 -10.11 -5.55 5.36
N ALA A 199 -8.87 -5.87 5.75
CA ALA A 199 -7.71 -5.02 5.49
C ALA A 199 -7.43 -4.77 3.98
N ARG A 200 -7.88 -5.68 3.10
CA ARG A 200 -7.79 -5.52 1.65
C ARG A 200 -8.94 -4.73 1.06
N VAL A 201 -10.14 -4.86 1.61
CA VAL A 201 -11.35 -4.14 1.16
C VAL A 201 -11.31 -2.69 1.64
N GLU A 202 -10.90 -2.42 2.87
CA GLU A 202 -10.74 -1.05 3.43
C GLU A 202 -9.53 -0.29 2.86
N GLY A 203 -8.62 -0.98 2.17
CA GLY A 203 -7.48 -0.39 1.50
C GLY A 203 -7.67 -0.31 -0.01
N PRO A 204 -8.70 0.35 -0.56
CA PRO A 204 -8.74 0.54 -1.99
C PRO A 204 -7.49 1.33 -2.42
N PRO A 205 -6.86 0.97 -3.54
CA PRO A 205 -5.55 1.50 -3.96
C PRO A 205 -5.56 3.00 -4.35
N GLY A 206 -6.65 3.74 -4.10
CA GLY A 206 -6.84 5.12 -4.56
C GLY A 206 -6.90 6.19 -3.47
N THR A 207 -6.87 5.85 -2.17
CA THR A 207 -7.06 6.87 -1.10
C THR A 207 -6.08 6.79 0.07
N ARG A 208 -5.14 5.84 0.06
CA ARG A 208 -4.10 5.71 1.12
C ARG A 208 -3.11 6.89 1.20
N TRP A 209 -3.11 7.77 0.19
CA TRP A 209 -2.11 8.82 0.04
C TRP A 209 -2.55 10.16 0.61
N ALA A 210 -3.85 10.46 0.55
CA ALA A 210 -4.42 11.69 1.08
C ALA A 210 -4.79 11.54 2.56
N SER A 211 -4.44 12.55 3.37
CA SER A 211 -5.00 12.70 4.71
C SER A 211 -6.50 13.03 4.63
N PRO A 212 -7.28 12.94 5.73
CA PRO A 212 -8.67 13.39 5.74
C PRO A 212 -8.84 14.82 5.19
N GLU A 213 -7.88 15.72 5.47
CA GLU A 213 -7.84 17.06 4.89
C GLU A 213 -7.55 17.04 3.39
N GLY A 214 -6.56 16.26 2.96
CA GLY A 214 -6.26 16.06 1.53
C GLY A 214 -7.46 15.56 0.74
N VAL A 215 -8.28 14.67 1.31
CA VAL A 215 -9.53 14.20 0.69
C VAL A 215 -10.56 15.32 0.57
N ARG A 216 -10.68 16.20 1.58
CA ARG A 216 -11.58 17.36 1.52
C ARG A 216 -11.17 18.32 0.41
N VAL A 217 -9.89 18.64 0.30
CA VAL A 217 -9.36 19.52 -0.76
C VAL A 217 -9.53 18.87 -2.13
N LEU A 218 -9.24 17.57 -2.27
CA LEU A 218 -9.40 16.84 -3.54
C LEU A 218 -10.85 16.84 -4.04
N ARG A 219 -11.84 16.69 -3.14
CA ARG A 219 -13.27 16.77 -3.48
C ARG A 219 -13.71 18.17 -3.91
N GLY A 220 -12.99 19.22 -3.52
CA GLY A 220 -13.28 20.58 -3.99
C GLY A 220 -12.78 20.87 -5.41
N VAL A 221 -11.97 19.98 -5.99
CA VAL A 221 -11.35 20.13 -7.32
C VAL A 221 -11.96 19.18 -8.37
N ALA A 222 -12.57 18.06 -7.93
CA ALA A 222 -13.25 17.07 -8.78
C ALA A 222 -14.71 17.45 -9.03
#